data_AF-A0A968M8W7-F1
#
_entry.id   AF-A0A968M8W7-F1
#
_cell.length_a   1.000
_cell.length_b   1.000
_cell.length_c   1.000
_cell.angle_alpha   90.00
_cell.angle_beta   90.00
_cell.angle_gamma   90.00
#
_symmetry.space_group_name_H-M   'P 1'
#
loop_
_entity.id
_entity.type
_entity.pdbx_description
1 polymer ?
#
loop_
_entity_poly.entity_id
_entity_poly.type
_entity_poly.pdbx_seq_one_letter_code
_entity_poly.pdbx_strand_id
1 'polypeptide(L)' 'MAKLKVTVPENSLDIIGEIEIKAPLEKVFEAYIKEEVFVKWFCRGNQVKVNKFEGKNGGVWDI' A
#
# COMPACT_ATOMS: atom_id res chain seq x y z
N MET A 1 -1.96 16.85 -7.20
CA MET A 1 -2.59 16.71 -5.87
C MET A 1 -3.47 15.46 -5.92
N ALA A 2 -3.17 14.42 -5.13
CA ALA A 2 -4.00 13.21 -5.11
C ALA A 2 -5.25 13.46 -4.26
N LYS A 3 -6.42 13.02 -4.71
CA LYS A 3 -7.67 13.06 -3.93
C LYS A 3 -7.91 11.67 -3.38
N LEU A 4 -8.08 11.56 -2.06
CA LEU A 4 -8.52 10.34 -1.38
C LEU A 4 -10.00 10.50 -1.07
N LYS A 5 -10.82 9.53 -1.48
CA LYS A 5 -12.20 9.41 -1.05
C LYS A 5 -12.27 8.27 -0.03
N VAL A 6 -12.76 8.57 1.18
CA VAL A 6 -12.95 7.56 2.24
C VAL A 6 -14.45 7.41 2.46
N THR A 7 -14.92 6.17 2.43
CA THR A 7 -16.31 5.82 2.77
C THR A 7 -16.29 4.87 3.96
N VAL A 8 -17.09 5.18 4.99
CA VAL A 8 -17.31 4.31 6.14
C VAL A 8 -18.75 3.79 6.05
N PRO A 9 -18.98 2.52 5.71
CA PRO A 9 -20.32 1.96 5.64
C PRO A 9 -21.00 1.97 7.02
N GLU A 10 -22.31 2.20 7.04
CA GLU A 10 -23.09 2.26 8.29
C GLU A 10 -23.03 0.89 9.00
N ASN A 11 -22.73 0.88 10.30
CA ASN A 11 -22.52 -0.32 11.12
C ASN A 11 -21.38 -1.26 10.64
N SER A 12 -20.37 -0.75 9.94
CA SER A 12 -19.19 -1.52 9.57
C SER A 12 -17.93 -1.06 10.32
N LEU A 13 -17.02 -2.01 10.57
CA LEU A 13 -15.65 -1.74 11.02
C LEU A 13 -14.68 -1.54 9.83
N ASP A 14 -15.19 -1.64 8.61
CA ASP A 14 -14.41 -1.54 7.39
C ASP A 14 -14.25 -0.07 6.96
N ILE A 15 -13.04 0.27 6.55
CA ILE A 15 -12.73 1.56 5.92
C ILE A 15 -12.41 1.30 4.45
N ILE A 16 -13.20 1.89 3.56
CA ILE A 16 -12.96 1.82 2.12
C ILE A 16 -12.30 3.12 1.67
N GLY A 17 -11.05 3.03 1.21
CA GLY A 17 -10.30 4.14 0.62
C GLY A 17 -10.14 3.97 -0.88
N GLU A 18 -10.55 4.97 -1.65
CA GLU A 18 -10.37 5.03 -3.10
C GLU A 18 -9.41 6.17 -3.45
N ILE A 19 -8.38 5.87 -4.25
CA ILE A 19 -7.40 6.83 -4.76
C ILE A 19 -7.16 6.66 -6.25
N GLU A 20 -7.14 7.77 -6.99
CA GLU A 20 -6.75 7.78 -8.40
C GLU A 20 -5.22 7.93 -8.51
N ILE A 21 -4.56 6.94 -9.14
CA ILE A 21 -3.12 6.96 -9.40
C ILE A 21 -2.89 7.05 -10.92
N LYS A 22 -2.28 8.15 -11.36
CA LYS A 22 -1.95 8.40 -12.78
C LYS A 22 -0.62 7.74 -13.16
N ALA A 23 -0.57 6.42 -13.11
CA ALA A 23 0.59 5.61 -13.49
C ALA A 23 0.14 4.29 -14.16
N PRO A 24 1.02 3.64 -14.95
CA PRO A 24 0.74 2.32 -15.49
C PRO A 24 0.43 1.30 -14.40
N LEU A 25 -0.55 0.41 -14.66
CA LEU A 25 -1.02 -0.58 -13.68
C LEU A 25 0.12 -1.45 -13.15
N GLU A 26 1.03 -1.86 -14.02
CA GLU A 26 2.18 -2.70 -13.68
C GLU A 26 3.07 -2.01 -12.65
N LYS A 27 3.30 -0.71 -12.81
CA LYS A 27 4.11 0.08 -11.86
C LYS A 27 3.40 0.27 -10.52
N VAL A 28 2.08 0.43 -10.55
CA VAL A 28 1.28 0.49 -9.32
C VAL A 28 1.38 -0.84 -8.59
N PHE A 29 1.20 -1.96 -9.29
CA PHE A 29 1.29 -3.29 -8.71
C PHE A 29 2.69 -3.58 -8.13
N GLU A 30 3.75 -3.27 -8.89
CA GLU A 30 5.14 -3.41 -8.44
C GLU A 30 5.42 -2.64 -7.15
N ALA A 31 4.77 -1.49 -6.93
CA ALA A 31 4.92 -0.71 -5.70
C ALA A 31 4.38 -1.42 -4.44
N TYR A 32 3.55 -2.45 -4.61
CA TYR A 32 3.06 -3.30 -3.53
C TYR A 32 3.79 -4.63 -3.40
N ILE A 33 4.48 -5.11 -4.44
CA ILE A 33 5.11 -6.44 -4.41
C ILE A 33 6.64 -6.43 -4.42
N LYS A 34 7.28 -5.28 -4.66
CA LYS A 34 8.74 -5.13 -4.58
C LYS A 34 9.12 -4.33 -3.34
N GLU A 35 9.89 -4.94 -2.45
CA GLU A 35 10.35 -4.33 -1.19
C GLU A 35 10.99 -2.94 -1.43
N GLU A 36 11.91 -2.86 -2.38
CA GLU A 36 12.67 -1.64 -2.74
C GLU A 36 11.81 -0.45 -3.17
N VAL A 37 10.58 -0.70 -3.61
CA VAL A 37 9.61 0.33 -3.98
C VAL A 37 8.64 0.58 -2.84
N PHE A 38 8.18 -0.49 -2.20
CA PHE A 38 7.25 -0.46 -1.07
C PHE A 38 7.75 0.43 0.07
N VAL A 39 8.99 0.23 0.53
CA VAL A 39 9.57 0.98 1.67
C VAL A 39 9.75 2.48 1.42
N LYS A 40 9.70 2.93 0.15
CA LYS A 40 9.88 4.34 -0.21
C LYS A 40 8.61 5.17 0.00
N TRP A 41 7.44 4.53 0.05
CA TRP A 41 6.16 5.22 0.20
C TRP A 41 5.37 4.72 1.41
N PHE A 42 5.53 3.46 1.79
CA PHE A 42 4.90 2.90 2.98
C PHE A 42 5.41 3.60 4.25
N CYS A 43 4.49 3.96 5.15
CA CYS A 43 4.77 4.72 6.38
C CYS A 43 5.61 6.00 6.16
N ARG A 44 5.45 6.64 4.99
CA ARG A 44 6.20 7.84 4.57
C ARG A 44 6.35 8.86 5.71
N GLY A 45 7.60 9.25 5.97
CA GLY A 45 7.97 10.14 7.08
C GLY A 45 8.61 9.41 8.27
N ASN A 46 8.59 8.07 8.28
CA ASN A 46 9.23 7.25 9.30
C ASN A 46 10.30 6.34 8.69
N GLN A 47 11.32 6.01 9.49
CA GLN A 47 12.27 4.96 9.12
C GLN A 47 11.59 3.60 9.31
N VAL A 48 11.58 2.81 8.25
CA VAL A 48 10.95 1.49 8.21
C VAL A 48 12.04 0.42 8.25
N LYS A 49 11.92 -0.59 9.12
CA LYS A 49 12.89 -1.69 9.23
C LYS A 49 12.24 -2.98 8.73
N VAL A 50 12.53 -3.37 7.50
CA VAL A 50 12.03 -4.62 6.94
C VAL A 50 12.83 -5.80 7.49
N ASN A 51 12.16 -6.70 8.24
CA ASN A 51 12.75 -7.96 8.69
C ASN A 51 12.49 -9.09 7.68
N LYS A 52 11.34 -9.07 7.00
CA LYS A 52 10.97 -10.04 5.95
C LYS A 52 9.97 -9.42 4.97
N PHE A 53 10.13 -9.66 3.66
CA PHE A 53 9.17 -9.22 2.65
C PHE A 53 9.01 -10.26 1.53
N GLU A 54 7.79 -10.76 1.34
CA GLU A 54 7.43 -11.69 0.29
C GLU A 54 6.19 -11.17 -0.48
N GLY A 55 6.39 -10.44 -1.57
CA GLY A 55 5.33 -9.89 -2.42
C GLY A 55 4.65 -10.94 -3.32
N LYS A 56 4.12 -12.00 -2.73
CA LYS A 56 3.46 -13.12 -3.43
C LYS A 56 2.24 -13.60 -2.66
N ASN A 57 1.35 -14.35 -3.32
CA ASN A 57 0.22 -14.99 -2.65
C ASN A 57 0.70 -15.95 -1.54
N GLY A 58 0.13 -15.80 -0.35
CA GLY A 58 0.56 -16.53 0.85
C GLY A 58 1.90 -16.07 1.43
N GLY A 59 2.49 -14.99 0.92
CA GLY A 59 3.72 -14.41 1.43
C GLY A 59 3.52 -13.67 2.76
N VAL A 60 4.63 -13.46 3.47
CA VAL A 60 4.65 -12.78 4.77
C VAL A 60 5.47 -11.49 4.70
N TRP A 61 4.95 -10.41 5.28
CA TRP A 61 5.65 -9.15 5.49
C TRP A 61 5.81 -8.88 6.99
N ASP A 62 7.04 -8.58 7.41
CA ASP A 62 7.44 -8.19 8.78
C ASP A 62 8.29 -6.92 8.66
N ILE A 63 7.75 -5.81 9.19
CA ILE A 63 8.13 -4.43 8.93
C ILE A 63 8.18 -3.63 10.23
#